data_AF-A0A7S1I2Q2-F1
#
_entry.id   AF-A0A7S1I2Q2-F1
#
_cell.length_a   1.000
_cell.length_b   1.000
_cell.length_c   1.000
_cell.angle_alpha   90.00
_cell.angle_beta   90.00
_cell.angle_gamma   90.00
#
_symmetry.space_group_name_H-M   'P 1'
#
loop_
_entity.id
_entity.type
_entity.pdbx_description
1 polymer ?
#
loop_
_entity_poly.entity_id
_entity_poly.type
_entity_poly.pdbx_seq_one_letter_code
_entity_poly.pdbx_strand_id
1 'polypeptide(L)'
;DRGIHSIASHGIENPAAGRLSVMHAPTPKRQTPSAVVLGFIGRLNTHVCRPMMHEQAGLYHSYVHWEFPPKDVCHDSSLPEGVSPCWRPAMLSCDLNLCPTGSDPSSYRLYQSLQQGSVPVYVYDYRGAWIPYRGTQGDIRNGLGFVVPYNGLAKLMERLQREGFNQGNVTQMRRNIMRVKDEHFTPEGVMLQVQRFLEAPSANASNLRCCA
;
A
#
# COMPACT_ATOMS: atom_id res chain seq x y z
N ASP A 1 27.09 -72.45 48.03
CA ASP A 1 27.83 -71.77 49.12
C ASP A 1 27.76 -70.27 48.95
N ARG A 2 27.06 -69.58 49.86
CA ARG A 2 27.66 -68.72 50.92
C ARG A 2 28.53 -67.61 50.29
N GLY A 3 28.15 -66.35 50.33
CA GLY A 3 28.00 -65.62 51.58
C GLY A 3 27.54 -64.19 51.34
N ILE A 4 26.67 -63.77 52.24
CA ILE A 4 26.10 -62.44 52.42
C ILE A 4 27.16 -61.55 53.07
N HIS A 5 27.38 -60.34 52.55
CA HIS A 5 27.94 -59.25 53.34
C HIS A 5 27.12 -57.96 53.15
N SER A 6 26.38 -57.67 54.22
CA SER A 6 25.75 -56.40 54.56
C SER A 6 26.83 -55.33 54.81
N ILE A 7 26.67 -54.13 54.24
CA ILE A 7 27.32 -52.91 54.75
C ILE A 7 26.29 -51.78 54.76
N ALA A 8 26.33 -51.06 55.87
CA ALA A 8 25.36 -50.13 56.39
C ALA A 8 25.32 -48.76 55.67
N SER A 9 24.09 -48.25 55.66
CA SER A 9 23.65 -46.86 55.72
C SER A 9 24.67 -45.82 56.21
N HIS A 10 24.85 -44.76 55.40
CA HIS A 10 25.12 -43.40 55.86
C HIS A 10 24.16 -42.45 55.12
N GLY A 11 23.32 -41.77 55.90
CA GLY A 11 22.41 -40.73 55.44
C GLY A 11 23.16 -39.46 55.08
N ILE A 12 22.77 -38.86 53.96
CA ILE A 12 23.12 -37.49 53.61
C ILE A 12 21.80 -36.72 53.52
N GLU A 13 21.56 -35.90 54.54
CA GLU A 13 20.51 -34.88 54.54
C GLU A 13 20.84 -33.82 53.48
N ASN A 14 19.84 -33.47 52.66
CA ASN A 14 19.97 -32.51 51.58
C ASN A 14 19.03 -31.32 51.86
N PRO A 15 19.50 -30.17 52.35
CA PRO A 15 18.64 -29.02 52.64
C PRO A 15 18.76 -27.97 51.54
N ALA A 16 17.89 -28.03 50.53
CA ALA A 16 17.67 -26.89 49.62
C ALA A 16 16.36 -27.05 48.81
N ALA A 17 15.21 -26.98 49.49
CA ALA A 17 13.92 -26.76 48.81
C ALA A 17 13.82 -25.28 48.39
N GLY A 18 14.47 -24.92 47.29
CA GLY A 18 14.28 -23.62 46.63
C GLY A 18 12.88 -23.53 46.03
N ARG A 19 12.06 -22.59 46.52
CA ARG A 19 10.78 -22.22 45.90
C ARG A 19 11.02 -21.77 44.46
N LEU A 20 10.60 -22.60 43.50
CA LEU A 20 10.44 -22.22 42.09
C LEU A 20 9.36 -21.14 42.00
N SER A 21 9.79 -19.88 41.95
CA SER A 21 8.93 -18.75 41.63
C SER A 21 8.55 -18.87 40.16
N VAL A 22 7.30 -19.25 39.88
CA VAL A 22 6.74 -19.34 38.52
C VAL A 22 6.72 -17.92 37.94
N MET A 23 7.76 -17.56 37.19
CA MET A 23 7.78 -16.34 36.40
C MET A 23 6.64 -16.42 35.37
N HIS A 24 5.56 -15.69 35.63
CA HIS A 24 4.52 -15.48 34.64
C HIS A 24 5.16 -14.75 33.45
N ALA A 25 5.18 -15.39 32.29
CA ALA A 25 5.61 -14.76 31.06
C ALA A 25 4.77 -13.48 30.84
N PRO A 26 5.41 -12.34 30.52
CA PRO A 26 4.67 -11.11 30.29
C PRO A 26 3.67 -11.32 29.16
N THR A 27 2.38 -11.15 29.47
CA THR A 27 1.30 -11.19 28.49
C THR A 27 1.63 -10.20 27.36
N PRO A 28 1.67 -10.61 26.09
CA PRO A 28 2.01 -9.72 24.99
C PRO A 28 1.06 -8.52 25.02
N LYS A 29 1.64 -7.32 25.20
CA LYS A 29 0.89 -6.06 25.15
C LYS A 29 0.17 -6.04 23.81
N ARG A 30 -1.16 -5.93 23.86
CA ARG A 30 -2.05 -5.82 22.69
C ARG A 30 -1.54 -4.65 21.85
N GLN A 31 -0.79 -4.93 20.78
CA GLN A 31 -0.33 -3.91 19.85
C GLN A 31 -1.57 -3.24 19.28
N THR A 32 -1.71 -1.93 19.50
CA THR A 32 -2.73 -1.16 18.81
C THR A 32 -2.51 -1.33 17.32
N PRO A 33 -3.54 -1.66 16.53
CA PRO A 33 -3.40 -1.80 15.08
C PRO A 33 -2.71 -0.56 14.52
N SER A 34 -1.60 -0.75 13.80
CA SER A 34 -0.93 0.37 13.13
C SER A 34 -1.92 1.02 12.18
N ALA A 35 -2.19 2.30 12.35
CA ALA A 35 -3.09 3.02 11.49
C ALA A 35 -2.59 3.01 10.03
N VAL A 36 -3.52 2.96 9.08
CA VAL A 36 -3.23 3.01 7.65
C VAL A 36 -2.63 4.38 7.31
N VAL A 37 -1.51 4.40 6.60
CA VAL A 37 -0.79 5.61 6.22
C VAL A 37 -1.22 6.06 4.82
N LEU A 38 -1.68 7.31 4.71
CA LEU A 38 -1.99 7.96 3.45
C LEU A 38 -0.82 8.85 3.02
N GLY A 39 -0.23 8.57 1.86
CA GLY A 39 0.90 9.34 1.34
C GLY A 39 0.55 10.19 0.13
N PHE A 40 1.19 11.36 0.01
CA PHE A 40 1.30 12.09 -1.25
C PHE A 40 2.75 12.40 -1.56
N ILE A 41 3.17 12.13 -2.80
CA ILE A 41 4.51 12.49 -3.29
C ILE A 41 4.35 13.36 -4.52
N GLY A 42 4.60 14.66 -4.36
CA GLY A 42 4.40 15.61 -5.43
C GLY A 42 4.46 17.06 -4.98
N ARG A 43 4.58 17.96 -5.95
CA ARG A 43 4.48 19.40 -5.73
C ARG A 43 3.01 19.82 -5.64
N LEU A 44 2.69 20.72 -4.70
CA LEU A 44 1.33 21.23 -4.50
C LEU A 44 0.96 22.33 -5.49
N ASN A 45 1.94 23.05 -6.04
CA ASN A 45 1.73 24.21 -6.92
C ASN A 45 1.58 23.88 -8.42
N THR A 46 1.50 22.60 -8.80
CA THR A 46 1.42 22.20 -10.22
C THR A 46 0.00 21.98 -10.73
N HIS A 47 -1.00 21.99 -9.84
CA HIS A 47 -2.41 21.86 -10.23
C HIS A 47 -3.32 22.46 -9.17
N VAL A 48 -4.39 23.14 -9.59
CA VAL A 48 -5.23 23.98 -8.71
C VAL A 48 -5.91 23.18 -7.58
N CYS A 49 -6.18 21.90 -7.82
CA CYS A 49 -6.86 21.04 -6.85
C CYS A 49 -5.93 20.47 -5.77
N ARG A 50 -4.60 20.53 -5.95
CA ARG A 50 -3.64 19.86 -5.04
C ARG A 50 -3.56 20.50 -3.65
N PRO A 51 -3.55 21.84 -3.48
CA PRO A 51 -3.57 22.44 -2.15
C PRO A 51 -4.82 22.05 -1.36
N MET A 52 -6.00 22.11 -1.99
CA MET A 52 -7.27 21.76 -1.37
C MET A 52 -7.37 20.25 -1.05
N MET A 53 -6.81 19.39 -1.90
CA MET A 53 -6.68 17.95 -1.62
C MET A 53 -5.75 17.73 -0.42
N HIS A 54 -4.61 18.42 -0.37
CA HIS A 54 -3.64 18.32 0.71
C HIS A 54 -4.21 18.76 2.04
N GLU A 55 -4.98 19.85 2.07
CA GLU A 55 -5.71 20.32 3.26
C GLU A 55 -6.70 19.25 3.75
N GLN A 56 -7.54 18.70 2.86
CA GLN A 56 -8.46 17.62 3.22
C GLN A 56 -7.73 16.35 3.70
N ALA A 57 -6.60 16.01 3.09
CA ALA A 57 -5.78 14.87 3.50
C ALA A 57 -5.15 15.12 4.88
N GLY A 58 -4.77 16.36 5.19
CA GLY A 58 -4.21 16.77 6.48
C GLY A 58 -5.15 16.59 7.67
N LEU A 59 -6.46 16.47 7.42
CA LEU A 59 -7.44 16.10 8.45
C LEU A 59 -7.29 14.64 8.91
N TYR A 60 -6.61 13.80 8.11
CA TYR A 60 -6.35 12.42 8.44
C TYR A 60 -5.05 12.29 9.22
N HIS A 61 -5.13 11.73 10.43
CA HIS A 61 -4.02 11.75 11.40
C HIS A 61 -2.74 11.03 10.94
N SER A 62 -2.85 10.08 10.00
CA SER A 62 -1.72 9.33 9.42
C SER A 62 -1.40 9.78 7.99
N TYR A 63 -1.67 11.05 7.66
CA TYR A 63 -1.30 11.64 6.39
C TYR A 63 0.17 12.11 6.39
N VAL A 64 0.86 11.82 5.29
CA VAL A 64 2.25 12.22 5.06
C VAL A 64 2.41 12.77 3.64
N HIS A 65 3.19 13.84 3.51
CA HIS A 65 3.48 14.50 2.24
C HIS A 65 4.98 14.65 2.05
N TRP A 66 5.47 14.21 0.89
CA TRP A 66 6.82 14.52 0.41
C TRP A 66 6.75 15.44 -0.80
N GLU A 67 7.45 16.56 -0.70
CA GLU A 67 7.73 17.39 -1.87
C GLU A 67 8.56 16.59 -2.88
N PHE A 68 8.31 16.77 -4.18
CA PHE A 68 9.05 16.05 -5.23
C PHE A 68 10.13 16.95 -5.86
N PRO A 69 11.41 16.51 -5.90
CA PRO A 69 11.92 15.23 -5.38
C PRO A 69 12.05 15.21 -3.83
N PRO A 70 11.82 14.07 -3.15
CA PRO A 70 11.94 13.98 -1.69
C PRO A 70 13.39 14.23 -1.22
N LYS A 71 13.66 15.40 -0.63
CA LYS A 71 15.02 15.80 -0.23
C LYS A 71 15.69 14.81 0.73
N ASP A 72 14.91 14.20 1.61
CA ASP A 72 15.41 13.27 2.64
C ASP A 72 15.66 11.85 2.12
N VAL A 73 15.24 11.54 0.89
CA VAL A 73 15.40 10.22 0.26
C VAL A 73 16.33 10.29 -0.96
N CYS A 74 16.44 11.47 -1.58
CA CYS A 74 17.26 11.69 -2.77
C CYS A 74 18.59 12.37 -2.39
N HIS A 75 19.61 11.60 -2.02
CA HIS A 75 20.98 12.13 -1.85
C HIS A 75 21.80 12.11 -3.13
N ASP A 76 21.30 11.50 -4.20
CA ASP A 76 22.03 11.36 -5.46
C ASP A 76 21.55 12.39 -6.49
N SER A 77 22.20 13.54 -6.50
CA SER A 77 22.03 14.60 -7.50
C SER A 77 22.71 14.30 -8.84
N SER A 78 23.41 13.16 -8.98
CA SER A 78 24.09 12.78 -10.22
C SER A 78 23.17 12.12 -11.25
N LEU A 79 21.97 11.69 -10.84
CA LEU A 79 20.99 11.12 -11.75
C LEU A 79 20.25 12.23 -12.52
N PRO A 80 20.04 12.06 -13.84
CA PRO A 80 19.23 12.99 -14.63
C PRO A 80 17.84 13.21 -14.01
N GLU A 81 17.32 14.43 -14.12
CA GLU A 81 15.96 14.74 -13.69
C GLU A 81 14.97 13.75 -14.32
N GLY A 82 14.14 13.12 -13.49
CA GLY A 82 13.16 12.11 -13.92
C GLY A 82 13.62 10.65 -13.83
N VAL A 83 14.89 10.37 -13.54
CA VAL A 83 15.43 9.00 -13.43
C VAL A 83 15.54 8.53 -11.98
N SER A 84 15.54 9.44 -11.01
CA SER A 84 15.82 9.07 -9.61
C SER A 84 14.71 8.20 -9.00
N PRO A 85 15.00 6.94 -8.60
CA PRO A 85 14.04 6.04 -7.96
C PRO A 85 13.65 6.45 -6.54
N CYS A 86 14.15 7.58 -6.02
CA CYS A 86 14.02 7.96 -4.63
C CYS A 86 12.57 8.26 -4.17
N TRP A 87 11.63 8.42 -5.10
CA TRP A 87 10.20 8.47 -4.75
C TRP A 87 9.64 7.08 -4.38
N ARG A 88 10.28 6.00 -4.82
CA ARG A 88 9.79 4.63 -4.63
C ARG A 88 9.80 4.22 -3.14
N PRO A 89 10.87 4.43 -2.34
CA PRO A 89 10.82 4.15 -0.92
C PRO A 89 9.70 4.89 -0.19
N ALA A 90 9.52 6.19 -0.45
CA ALA A 90 8.43 6.98 0.13
C ALA A 90 7.04 6.47 -0.26
N MET A 91 6.88 5.98 -1.50
CA MET A 91 5.62 5.40 -1.96
C MET A 91 5.32 4.05 -1.29
N LEU A 92 6.36 3.23 -1.11
CA LEU A 92 6.26 1.91 -0.50
C LEU A 92 6.12 1.96 1.02
N SER A 93 6.55 3.04 1.67
CA SER A 93 6.29 3.26 3.10
C SER A 93 4.84 3.66 3.41
N CYS A 94 4.04 3.95 2.38
CA CYS A 94 2.62 4.29 2.53
C CYS A 94 1.72 3.10 2.20
N ASP A 95 0.61 3.00 2.92
CA ASP A 95 -0.41 1.99 2.65
C ASP A 95 -1.28 2.40 1.46
N LEU A 96 -1.67 3.67 1.44
CA LEU A 96 -2.45 4.31 0.38
C LEU A 96 -1.64 5.45 -0.22
N ASN A 97 -1.68 5.59 -1.55
CA ASN A 97 -0.97 6.64 -2.27
C ASN A 97 -1.93 7.56 -3.01
N LEU A 98 -1.98 8.84 -2.63
CA LEU A 98 -2.73 9.88 -3.35
C LEU A 98 -2.15 10.07 -4.74
N CYS A 99 -3.02 9.88 -5.73
CA CYS A 99 -2.73 9.99 -7.15
C CYS A 99 -3.64 11.06 -7.77
N PRO A 100 -3.46 12.35 -7.45
CA PRO A 100 -4.27 13.40 -8.07
C PRO A 100 -4.00 13.52 -9.55
N THR A 101 -5.03 13.90 -10.32
CA THR A 101 -4.85 14.39 -11.69
C THR A 101 -3.89 15.58 -11.71
N GLY A 102 -3.13 15.67 -12.81
CA GLY A 102 -2.25 16.79 -13.08
C GLY A 102 -2.85 17.67 -14.16
N SER A 103 -1.99 18.27 -14.98
CA SER A 103 -2.42 18.96 -16.21
C SER A 103 -3.15 18.03 -17.17
N ASP A 104 -2.81 16.74 -17.16
CA ASP A 104 -3.48 15.72 -17.97
C ASP A 104 -4.67 15.08 -17.24
N PRO A 105 -5.66 14.55 -17.99
CA PRO A 105 -6.77 13.80 -17.43
C PRO A 105 -6.35 12.54 -16.65
N SER A 106 -5.16 11.99 -16.92
CA SER A 106 -4.61 10.85 -16.20
C SER A 106 -3.58 11.31 -15.15
N SER A 107 -3.39 10.48 -14.12
CA SER A 107 -2.33 10.70 -13.12
C SER A 107 -1.16 9.77 -13.40
N TYR A 108 0.02 10.32 -13.70
CA TYR A 108 1.24 9.50 -13.81
C TYR A 108 1.52 8.71 -12.51
N ARG A 109 1.19 9.32 -11.36
CA ARG A 109 1.33 8.70 -10.04
C ARG A 109 0.42 7.46 -9.86
N LEU A 110 -0.73 7.42 -10.54
CA LEU A 110 -1.62 6.25 -10.55
C LEU A 110 -0.91 5.03 -11.13
N TYR A 111 -0.31 5.18 -12.32
CA TYR A 111 0.41 4.10 -12.98
C TYR A 111 1.63 3.66 -12.19
N GLN A 112 2.41 4.59 -11.64
CA GLN A 112 3.54 4.26 -10.77
C GLN A 112 3.09 3.46 -9.54
N SER A 113 2.01 3.86 -8.89
CA SER A 113 1.49 3.14 -7.71
C SER A 113 1.11 1.71 -8.08
N LEU A 114 0.38 1.52 -9.19
CA LEU A 114 -0.04 0.20 -9.68
C LEU A 114 1.17 -0.68 -10.06
N GLN A 115 2.17 -0.12 -10.77
CA GLN A 115 3.40 -0.84 -11.14
C GLN A 115 4.24 -1.26 -9.93
N GLN A 116 4.16 -0.52 -8.82
CA GLN A 116 4.83 -0.87 -7.57
C GLN A 116 4.02 -1.79 -6.66
N GLY A 117 2.76 -2.10 -7.02
CA GLY A 117 1.87 -2.86 -6.15
C GLY A 117 1.34 -2.06 -4.96
N SER A 118 1.42 -0.73 -5.00
CA SER A 118 0.89 0.18 -3.98
C SER A 118 -0.56 0.54 -4.28
N VAL A 119 -1.38 0.69 -3.23
CA VAL A 119 -2.82 0.97 -3.38
C VAL A 119 -3.04 2.44 -3.73
N PRO A 120 -3.58 2.77 -4.93
CA PRO A 120 -3.82 4.15 -5.30
C PRO A 120 -5.15 4.67 -4.74
N VAL A 121 -5.14 5.94 -4.34
CA VAL A 121 -6.34 6.78 -4.17
C VAL A 121 -6.31 7.78 -5.32
N TYR A 122 -7.02 7.46 -6.39
CA TYR A 122 -7.11 8.31 -7.58
C TYR A 122 -8.06 9.48 -7.32
N VAL A 123 -7.51 10.69 -7.34
CA VAL A 123 -8.26 11.92 -7.06
C VAL A 123 -8.41 12.70 -8.36
N TYR A 124 -9.64 12.88 -8.84
CA TYR A 124 -9.90 13.59 -10.09
C TYR A 124 -10.52 14.97 -9.88
N ASP A 125 -10.27 15.87 -10.82
CA ASP A 125 -10.81 17.24 -10.80
C ASP A 125 -12.17 17.35 -11.52
N TYR A 126 -12.60 18.57 -11.81
CA TYR A 126 -13.88 18.87 -12.45
C TYR A 126 -14.04 18.29 -13.86
N ARG A 127 -12.95 17.85 -14.52
CA ARG A 127 -12.99 17.19 -15.84
C ARG A 127 -13.55 15.77 -15.77
N GLY A 128 -13.68 15.21 -14.57
CA GLY A 128 -14.18 13.86 -14.35
C GLY A 128 -13.09 12.80 -14.33
N ALA A 129 -13.46 11.60 -13.90
CA ALA A 129 -12.51 10.51 -13.70
C ALA A 129 -12.12 9.85 -15.03
N TRP A 130 -10.87 9.99 -15.44
CA TRP A 130 -10.30 9.11 -16.46
C TRP A 130 -9.84 7.81 -15.79
N ILE A 131 -10.59 6.72 -15.97
CA ILE A 131 -10.36 5.44 -15.29
C ILE A 131 -9.75 4.46 -16.29
N PRO A 132 -8.48 4.01 -16.10
CA PRO A 132 -7.88 2.99 -16.95
C PRO A 132 -8.74 1.72 -16.96
N TYR A 133 -8.87 1.09 -18.13
CA TYR A 133 -9.50 -0.22 -18.28
C TYR A 133 -10.93 -0.29 -17.68
N ARG A 134 -11.67 0.81 -17.75
CA ARG A 134 -13.01 0.97 -17.16
C ARG A 134 -13.92 -0.21 -17.54
N GLY A 135 -14.55 -0.82 -16.53
CA GLY A 135 -15.48 -1.94 -16.70
C GLY A 135 -14.80 -3.29 -16.97
N THR A 136 -13.51 -3.41 -16.69
CA THR A 136 -12.75 -4.66 -16.84
C THR A 136 -11.99 -5.03 -15.57
N GLN A 137 -11.24 -6.13 -15.58
CA GLN A 137 -10.38 -6.54 -14.46
C GLN A 137 -9.31 -5.50 -14.07
N GLY A 138 -8.88 -4.65 -15.02
CA GLY A 138 -7.96 -3.53 -14.75
C GLY A 138 -8.64 -2.28 -14.20
N ASP A 139 -9.97 -2.27 -14.04
CA ASP A 139 -10.66 -1.12 -13.46
C ASP A 139 -10.27 -0.96 -12.00
N ILE A 140 -9.68 0.19 -11.65
CA ILE A 140 -9.16 0.42 -10.30
C ILE A 140 -10.23 0.33 -9.20
N ARG A 141 -11.52 0.50 -9.56
CA ARG A 141 -12.65 0.37 -8.63
C ARG A 141 -12.93 -1.09 -8.26
N ASN A 142 -12.41 -2.05 -9.00
CA ASN A 142 -12.56 -3.49 -8.75
C ASN A 142 -11.60 -3.99 -7.67
N GLY A 143 -11.48 -3.24 -6.57
CA GLY A 143 -10.65 -3.59 -5.42
C GLY A 143 -9.15 -3.44 -5.64
N LEU A 144 -8.73 -2.61 -6.62
CA LEU A 144 -7.32 -2.24 -6.80
C LEU A 144 -6.99 -0.94 -6.05
N GLY A 145 -7.95 -0.03 -5.94
CA GLY A 145 -7.77 1.29 -5.33
C GLY A 145 -9.09 1.99 -5.05
N PHE A 146 -9.00 3.30 -4.85
CA PHE A 146 -10.15 4.18 -4.67
C PHE A 146 -10.19 5.24 -5.77
N VAL A 147 -11.39 5.69 -6.14
CA VAL A 147 -11.61 6.78 -7.10
C VAL A 147 -12.53 7.80 -6.44
N VAL A 148 -12.07 9.03 -6.30
CA VAL A 148 -12.82 10.10 -5.64
C VAL A 148 -12.62 11.44 -6.34
N PRO A 149 -13.63 12.31 -6.38
CA PRO A 149 -13.42 13.69 -6.79
C PRO A 149 -12.57 14.41 -5.73
N TYR A 150 -11.89 15.49 -6.12
CA TYR A 150 -11.01 16.26 -5.24
C TYR A 150 -11.70 16.83 -3.99
N ASN A 151 -13.00 17.08 -4.03
CA ASN A 151 -13.82 17.51 -2.88
C ASN A 151 -14.43 16.35 -2.08
N GLY A 152 -14.20 15.10 -2.49
CA GLY A 152 -14.70 13.89 -1.85
C GLY A 152 -13.67 13.17 -0.99
N LEU A 153 -12.44 13.69 -0.87
CA LEU A 153 -11.35 13.00 -0.18
C LEU A 153 -11.61 12.89 1.32
N ALA A 154 -12.04 13.97 1.98
CA ALA A 154 -12.35 13.94 3.41
C ALA A 154 -13.42 12.86 3.74
N LYS A 155 -14.50 12.82 2.94
CA LYS A 155 -15.57 11.82 3.08
C LYS A 155 -15.08 10.39 2.87
N LEU A 156 -14.13 10.16 1.96
CA LEU A 156 -13.50 8.85 1.81
C LEU A 156 -12.74 8.47 3.09
N MET A 157 -11.92 9.37 3.62
CA MET A 157 -11.10 9.08 4.82
C MET A 157 -11.97 8.79 6.05
N GLU A 158 -13.02 9.58 6.27
CA GLU A 158 -14.03 9.31 7.31
C GLU A 158 -14.67 7.94 7.15
N ARG A 159 -15.02 7.56 5.91
CA ARG A 159 -15.60 6.24 5.63
C ARG A 159 -14.61 5.12 5.97
N LEU A 160 -13.36 5.22 5.52
CA LEU A 160 -12.34 4.20 5.78
C LEU A 160 -12.09 4.03 7.28
N GLN A 161 -12.05 5.13 8.04
CA GLN A 161 -11.92 5.09 9.49
C GLN A 161 -13.15 4.44 10.15
N ARG A 162 -14.36 4.85 9.77
CA ARG A 162 -15.62 4.31 10.30
C ARG A 162 -15.79 2.82 10.02
N GLU A 163 -15.36 2.36 8.85
CA GLU A 163 -15.46 0.95 8.43
C GLU A 163 -14.31 0.07 8.96
N GLY A 164 -13.37 0.65 9.72
CA GLY A 164 -12.25 -0.10 10.29
C GLY A 164 -11.25 -0.59 9.23
N PHE A 165 -11.08 0.17 8.15
CA PHE A 165 -10.11 -0.13 7.09
C PHE A 165 -8.70 -0.26 7.69
N ASN A 166 -8.04 -1.37 7.39
CA ASN A 166 -6.81 -1.78 8.06
C ASN A 166 -5.81 -2.44 7.12
N GLN A 167 -4.68 -2.88 7.67
CA GLN A 167 -3.60 -3.53 6.93
C GLN A 167 -4.02 -4.81 6.17
N GLY A 168 -5.01 -5.54 6.67
CA GLY A 168 -5.58 -6.68 5.96
C GLY A 168 -6.27 -6.27 4.67
N ASN A 169 -7.03 -5.17 4.68
CA ASN A 169 -7.64 -4.61 3.47
C ASN A 169 -6.57 -4.15 2.47
N VAL A 170 -5.56 -3.41 2.95
CA VAL A 170 -4.42 -2.95 2.12
C VAL A 170 -3.73 -4.14 1.46
N THR A 171 -3.39 -5.17 2.25
CA THR A 171 -2.74 -6.39 1.75
C THR A 171 -3.58 -7.07 0.68
N GLN A 172 -4.90 -7.15 0.86
CA GLN A 172 -5.78 -7.75 -0.13
C GLN A 172 -5.82 -6.93 -1.43
N MET A 173 -5.87 -5.60 -1.35
CA MET A 173 -5.83 -4.73 -2.52
C MET A 173 -4.49 -4.84 -3.25
N ARG A 174 -3.36 -4.86 -2.53
CA ARG A 174 -2.03 -5.10 -3.12
C ARG A 174 -1.96 -6.43 -3.86
N ARG A 175 -2.51 -7.51 -3.29
CA ARG A 175 -2.63 -8.81 -3.99
C ARG A 175 -3.45 -8.71 -5.26
N ASN A 176 -4.57 -7.99 -5.24
CA ASN A 176 -5.40 -7.80 -6.43
C ASN A 176 -4.62 -7.04 -7.52
N ILE A 177 -3.89 -5.98 -7.17
CA ILE A 177 -3.02 -5.25 -8.10
C ILE A 177 -2.00 -6.20 -8.73
N MET A 178 -1.29 -6.99 -7.92
CA MET A 178 -0.26 -7.90 -8.42
C MET A 178 -0.80 -8.95 -9.41
N ARG A 179 -2.08 -9.36 -9.29
CA ARG A 179 -2.68 -10.31 -10.25
C ARG A 179 -2.88 -9.73 -11.64
N VAL A 180 -3.14 -8.42 -11.75
CA VAL A 180 -3.43 -7.77 -13.03
C VAL A 180 -2.24 -6.97 -13.56
N LYS A 181 -1.23 -6.72 -12.73
CA LYS A 181 -0.11 -5.81 -12.99
C LYS A 181 0.59 -6.07 -14.32
N ASP A 182 1.06 -7.30 -14.52
CA ASP A 182 1.92 -7.63 -15.66
C ASP A 182 1.15 -7.69 -16.98
N GLU A 183 -0.18 -7.81 -16.91
CA GLU A 183 -1.06 -7.80 -18.09
C GLU A 183 -1.69 -6.43 -18.40
N HIS A 184 -1.53 -5.42 -17.53
CA HIS A 184 -2.24 -4.13 -17.67
C HIS A 184 -1.37 -2.90 -17.41
N PHE A 185 -0.50 -2.94 -16.41
CA PHE A 185 0.13 -1.73 -15.87
C PHE A 185 1.63 -1.65 -16.13
N THR A 186 2.26 -2.71 -16.63
CA THR A 186 3.64 -2.68 -17.15
C THR A 186 3.67 -2.27 -18.62
N PRO A 187 4.80 -1.76 -19.15
CA PRO A 187 4.94 -1.52 -20.59
C PRO A 187 4.55 -2.74 -21.43
N GLU A 188 5.01 -3.92 -21.04
CA GLU A 188 4.72 -5.19 -21.71
C GLU A 188 3.23 -5.52 -21.65
N GLY A 189 2.59 -5.33 -20.49
CA GLY A 189 1.16 -5.56 -20.30
C GLY A 189 0.32 -4.61 -21.14
N VAL A 190 0.67 -3.32 -21.21
CA VAL A 190 0.00 -2.36 -22.08
C VAL A 190 0.14 -2.76 -23.54
N MET A 191 1.32 -3.15 -23.99
CA MET A 191 1.54 -3.60 -25.37
C MET A 191 0.76 -4.88 -25.69
N LEU A 192 0.68 -5.82 -24.75
CA LEU A 192 -0.15 -7.02 -24.87
C LEU A 192 -1.64 -6.66 -25.06
N GLN A 193 -2.15 -5.68 -24.31
CA GLN A 193 -3.53 -5.21 -24.44
C GLN A 193 -3.79 -4.53 -25.79
N VAL A 194 -2.82 -3.76 -26.30
CA VAL A 194 -2.87 -3.15 -27.63
C VAL A 194 -2.87 -4.22 -28.72
N GLN A 195 -1.94 -5.19 -28.65
CA GLN A 195 -1.88 -6.30 -29.59
C GLN A 195 -3.22 -7.05 -29.65
N ARG A 196 -3.73 -7.48 -28.49
CA ARG A 196 -5.03 -8.17 -28.39
C ARG A 196 -6.18 -7.35 -28.98
N PHE A 197 -6.14 -6.03 -28.81
CA PHE A 197 -7.16 -5.12 -29.36
C PHE A 197 -7.09 -5.03 -30.88
N LEU A 198 -5.89 -4.99 -31.45
CA LEU A 198 -5.68 -4.95 -32.90
C LEU A 198 -6.01 -6.29 -33.59
N GLU A 199 -5.68 -7.42 -32.95
CA GLU A 199 -5.95 -8.76 -33.48
C GLU A 199 -7.44 -9.12 -33.46
N ALA A 200 -8.15 -8.74 -32.40
CA ALA A 200 -9.58 -8.98 -32.26
C ALA A 200 -10.23 -7.88 -31.40
N PRO A 201 -10.79 -6.82 -32.01
CA PRO A 201 -11.38 -5.66 -31.29
C PRO A 201 -12.56 -5.98 -30.36
N SER A 202 -12.93 -7.25 -30.21
CA SER A 202 -14.00 -7.70 -29.32
C SER A 202 -13.64 -7.51 -27.84
N ALA A 203 -14.67 -7.29 -27.02
CA ALA A 203 -14.52 -7.04 -25.58
C ALA A 203 -13.86 -8.19 -24.80
N ASN A 204 -13.76 -9.38 -25.39
CA ASN A 204 -13.25 -10.59 -24.74
C ASN A 204 -11.74 -10.81 -24.95
N ALA A 205 -11.14 -10.20 -25.97
CA ALA A 205 -9.72 -10.40 -26.28
C ALA A 205 -8.82 -9.38 -25.57
N SER A 206 -9.24 -8.10 -25.52
CA SER A 206 -8.52 -7.01 -24.87
C SER A 206 -9.38 -6.37 -23.79
N ASN A 207 -8.76 -5.68 -22.83
CA ASN A 207 -9.41 -4.82 -21.85
C ASN A 207 -9.42 -3.34 -22.27
N LEU A 208 -8.84 -3.00 -23.42
CA LEU A 208 -8.99 -1.68 -24.02
C LEU A 208 -10.42 -1.50 -24.56
N ARG A 209 -10.93 -0.27 -24.45
CA ARG A 209 -12.27 0.10 -24.91
C ARG A 209 -12.16 1.44 -25.63
N CYS A 210 -12.78 1.56 -26.80
CA CYS A 210 -13.04 2.88 -27.37
C CYS A 210 -14.05 3.59 -26.46
N CYS A 211 -13.86 4.88 -26.22
CA CYS A 211 -14.94 5.71 -25.69
C CYS A 211 -16.08 5.67 -26.72
N ALA A 212 -17.22 5.10 -26.33
CA ALA A 212 -18.47 5.24 -27.07
C ALA A 212 -19.07 6.63 -26.82
#